data_AF-A0A9Q3FDA8-F1
#
_entry.id   AF-A0A9Q3FDA8-F1
#
_cell.length_a   1.000
_cell.length_b   1.000
_cell.length_c   1.000
_cell.angle_alpha   90.00
_cell.angle_beta   90.00
_cell.angle_gamma   90.00
#
_symmetry.space_group_name_H-M   'P 1'
#
loop_
_entity.id
_entity.type
_entity.pdbx_description
1 polymer ?
#
loop_
_entity_poly.entity_id
_entity_poly.type
_entity_poly.pdbx_seq_one_letter_code
_entity_poly.pdbx_strand_id
1 'polypeptide(L)'
;MEGHEVDITLNIGRPYPSVLRREDYPASPRAREALEKHVQELIQLGVLRKVGHNEEVEVKTPVIIAWNNYKSRMVGDFRALNTYTVPDRYPIPRIK
;
A
#
# COMPACT_ATOMS: atom_id res chain seq x y z
N MET A 1 20.82 11.49 -5.50
CA MET A 1 19.83 10.91 -6.43
C MET A 1 18.56 11.71 -6.21
N GLU A 2 18.23 12.63 -7.11
CA GLU A 2 16.96 13.34 -7.06
C GLU A 2 15.87 12.33 -7.43
N GLY A 3 14.95 12.05 -6.50
CA GLY A 3 13.82 11.18 -6.79
C GLY A 3 12.92 11.85 -7.82
N HIS A 4 12.45 11.09 -8.81
CA HIS A 4 11.42 11.59 -9.71
C HIS A 4 10.10 11.68 -8.93
N GLU A 5 9.59 12.90 -8.76
CA GLU A 5 8.25 13.12 -8.24
C GLU A 5 7.24 12.64 -9.29
N VAL A 6 6.31 11.77 -8.89
CA VAL A 6 5.28 11.21 -9.78
C VAL A 6 3.93 11.68 -9.27
N ASP A 7 3.24 12.45 -10.10
CA ASP A 7 1.86 12.88 -9.83
C ASP A 7 0.89 11.72 -10.02
N ILE A 8 0.44 11.13 -8.91
CA ILE A 8 -0.58 10.08 -8.91
C ILE A 8 -1.96 10.75 -8.91
N THR A 9 -2.73 10.54 -9.98
CA THR A 9 -4.09 11.09 -10.11
C THR A 9 -5.14 9.99 -10.00
N LEU A 10 -6.21 10.25 -9.24
CA LEU A 10 -7.39 9.38 -9.22
C LEU A 10 -8.42 9.85 -10.26
N ASN A 11 -9.14 8.91 -10.87
CA ASN A 11 -10.20 9.19 -11.85
C ASN A 11 -11.57 9.51 -11.20
N ILE A 12 -11.60 9.72 -9.89
CA ILE A 12 -12.79 10.01 -9.09
C ILE A 12 -12.53 11.18 -8.14
N GLY A 13 -13.59 11.95 -7.87
CA GLY A 13 -13.59 13.03 -6.88
C GLY A 13 -13.99 12.53 -5.48
N ARG A 14 -13.84 13.43 -4.49
CA ARG A 14 -14.37 13.21 -3.14
C ARG A 14 -15.89 13.41 -3.10
N PRO A 15 -16.63 12.70 -2.22
CA PRO A 15 -16.15 11.69 -1.29
C PRO A 15 -15.77 10.38 -2.01
N TYR A 16 -14.71 9.72 -1.55
CA TYR A 16 -14.26 8.47 -2.14
C TYR A 16 -15.21 7.31 -1.80
N PRO A 17 -15.40 6.34 -2.71
CA PRO A 17 -16.20 5.14 -2.45
C PRO A 17 -15.67 4.34 -1.25
N SER A 18 -16.58 3.70 -0.50
CA SER A 18 -16.23 2.89 0.67
C SER A 18 -15.28 1.72 0.36
N VAL A 19 -15.24 1.25 -0.89
CA VAL A 19 -14.30 0.22 -1.35
C VAL A 19 -12.83 0.66 -1.26
N LEU A 20 -12.56 1.97 -1.14
CA LEU A 20 -11.22 2.50 -0.87
C LEU A 20 -10.89 2.60 0.63
N ARG A 21 -11.86 2.34 1.52
CA ARG A 21 -11.68 2.27 2.98
C ARG A 21 -11.87 0.84 3.45
N ARG A 22 -10.95 -0.04 3.06
CA ARG A 22 -11.10 -1.47 3.33
C ARG A 22 -10.62 -1.81 4.74
N GLU A 23 -11.37 -2.68 5.39
CA GLU A 23 -11.01 -3.24 6.69
C GLU A 23 -9.77 -4.12 6.61
N ASP A 24 -9.06 -4.22 7.74
CA ASP A 24 -7.90 -5.09 7.86
C ASP A 24 -8.32 -6.55 7.82
N TYR A 25 -7.51 -7.38 7.19
CA TYR A 25 -7.75 -8.82 7.19
C TYR A 25 -7.29 -9.45 8.51
N PRO A 26 -7.97 -10.51 8.97
CA PRO A 26 -7.48 -11.29 10.10
C PRO A 26 -6.11 -11.90 9.76
N ALA A 27 -5.19 -11.82 10.71
CA ALA A 27 -3.82 -12.33 10.56
C ALA A 27 -3.48 -13.26 11.73
N SER A 28 -2.80 -14.37 11.42
CA SER A 28 -2.27 -15.29 12.43
C SER A 28 -1.19 -14.61 13.28
N PRO A 29 -0.89 -15.10 14.50
CA PRO A 29 0.16 -14.52 15.35
C PRO A 29 1.51 -14.37 14.62
N ARG A 30 1.95 -15.42 13.94
CA ARG A 30 3.17 -15.41 13.10
C ARG A 30 3.13 -14.35 11.99
N ALA A 31 1.97 -14.13 11.38
CA ALA A 31 1.82 -13.09 10.35
C ALA A 31 1.86 -11.69 10.94
N ARG A 32 1.27 -11.49 12.14
CA ARG A 32 1.31 -10.21 12.86
C ARG A 32 2.73 -9.83 13.26
N GLU A 33 3.49 -10.76 13.83
CA GLU A 33 4.90 -10.55 14.20
C GLU A 33 5.75 -10.17 12.98
N ALA A 34 5.57 -10.90 11.86
CA ALA A 34 6.26 -10.58 10.62
C ALA A 34 5.86 -9.19 10.07
N LEU A 35 4.57 -8.86 10.12
CA LEU A 35 4.05 -7.57 9.67
C LEU A 35 4.63 -6.42 10.49
N GLU A 36 4.64 -6.54 11.81
CA GLU A 36 5.20 -5.53 12.72
C GLU A 36 6.69 -5.31 12.44
N LYS A 37 7.45 -6.38 12.24
CA LYS A 37 8.87 -6.29 11.84
C LYS A 37 9.05 -5.52 10.54
N HIS A 38 8.30 -5.86 9.48
CA HIS A 38 8.39 -5.18 8.19
C HIS A 38 8.00 -3.70 8.28
N VAL A 39 6.92 -3.38 9.01
CA VAL A 39 6.48 -1.99 9.21
C VAL A 39 7.54 -1.19 9.95
N GLN A 40 8.12 -1.74 11.02
CA GLN A 40 9.14 -1.07 11.80
C GLN A 40 10.42 -0.81 10.99
N GLU A 41 10.87 -1.79 10.21
CA GLU A 41 12.02 -1.63 9.30
C GLU A 41 11.76 -0.52 8.26
N LEU A 42 10.57 -0.48 7.66
CA LEU A 42 10.21 0.55 6.68
C LEU A 42 10.08 1.94 7.30
N ILE A 43 9.64 2.05 8.56
CA ILE A 43 9.65 3.32 9.31
C ILE A 43 11.08 3.78 9.56
N GLN A 44 11.98 2.88 9.98
CA GLN A 44 13.39 3.21 10.23
C GLN A 44 14.12 3.64 8.96
N LEU A 45 13.78 3.05 7.81
CA LEU A 45 14.31 3.44 6.51
C LEU A 45 13.69 4.73 5.95
N GLY A 46 12.69 5.32 6.62
CA GLY A 46 12.00 6.52 6.17
C GLY A 46 11.06 6.30 4.98
N VAL A 47 10.71 5.04 4.68
CA VAL A 47 9.79 4.67 3.59
C VAL A 47 8.33 4.84 4.02
N LEU A 48 8.03 4.50 5.27
CA LEU A 48 6.69 4.66 5.87
C LEU A 48 6.72 5.67 7.03
N ARG A 49 5.58 6.32 7.25
CA ARG A 49 5.35 7.23 8.38
C ARG A 49 4.04 6.86 9.08
N LYS A 50 4.02 6.97 10.42
CA LYS A 50 2.78 6.89 11.18
C LYS A 50 1.91 8.11 10.87
N VAL A 51 0.65 7.87 10.55
CA VAL A 51 -0.35 8.94 10.40
C VAL A 51 -0.65 9.54 11.77
N GLY A 52 -0.64 10.87 11.89
CA GLY A 52 -0.93 11.59 13.12
C GLY A 52 -2.39 11.47 13.55
N HIS A 53 -2.68 11.70 14.83
CA HIS A 53 -4.03 11.58 15.39
C HIS A 53 -5.07 12.50 14.71
N ASN A 54 -4.63 13.66 14.21
CA ASN A 54 -5.49 14.66 13.58
C ASN A 54 -5.51 14.55 12.04
N GLU A 55 -4.82 13.57 11.46
CA GLU A 55 -4.77 13.38 10.01
C GLU A 55 -5.90 12.42 9.58
N GLU A 56 -6.84 12.91 8.78
CA GLU A 56 -7.89 12.06 8.21
C GLU A 56 -7.30 11.14 7.12
N VAL A 57 -7.52 9.84 7.26
CA VAL A 57 -7.16 8.85 6.24
C VAL A 57 -8.40 8.47 5.45
N GLU A 58 -8.53 9.02 4.24
CA GLU A 58 -9.69 8.75 3.40
C GLU A 58 -9.57 7.45 2.60
N VAL A 59 -8.36 6.90 2.47
CA VAL A 59 -8.06 5.67 1.72
C VAL A 59 -7.24 4.72 2.61
N LYS A 60 -7.73 3.49 2.80
CA LYS A 60 -7.10 2.43 3.58
C LYS A 60 -7.03 1.15 2.77
N THR A 61 -5.82 0.61 2.63
CA THR A 61 -5.55 -0.65 1.93
C THR A 61 -5.03 -1.69 2.92
N PRO A 62 -5.68 -2.87 3.04
CA PRO A 62 -5.21 -3.92 3.92
C PRO A 62 -3.91 -4.52 3.39
N VAL A 63 -3.12 -5.03 4.32
CA VAL A 63 -1.82 -5.62 4.06
C VAL A 63 -1.81 -7.06 4.57
N ILE A 64 -1.18 -7.95 3.81
CA ILE A 64 -1.01 -9.36 4.17
C ILE A 64 0.47 -9.75 4.16
N ILE A 65 0.78 -10.87 4.81
CA ILE A 65 2.08 -11.52 4.70
C ILE A 65 2.00 -12.70 3.75
N ALA A 66 2.78 -12.65 2.68
CA ALA A 66 3.04 -13.79 1.81
C ALA A 66 4.35 -14.48 2.23
N TRP A 67 4.33 -15.79 2.32
CA TRP A 67 5.51 -16.60 2.65
C TRP A 67 6.07 -17.26 1.40
N ASN A 68 7.38 -17.21 1.25
CA ASN A 68 8.11 -18.05 0.29
C ASN A 68 9.30 -18.66 1.02
N ASN A 69 9.29 -19.98 1.16
CA ASN A 69 10.21 -20.72 2.04
C ASN A 69 10.19 -20.10 3.45
N TYR A 70 11.33 -19.59 3.91
CA TYR A 70 11.50 -18.98 5.22
C TYR A 70 11.42 -17.46 5.22
N LYS A 71 11.18 -16.83 4.06
CA LYS A 71 11.14 -15.37 3.94
C LYS A 71 9.69 -14.89 3.81
N SER A 72 9.32 -13.94 4.66
CA SER A 72 8.04 -13.23 4.59
C SER A 72 8.16 -11.98 3.72
N ARG A 73 7.07 -11.62 3.05
CA ARG A 73 6.91 -10.34 2.33
C ARG A 73 5.61 -9.69 2.74
N MET A 74 5.69 -8.40 3.02
CA MET A 74 4.53 -7.54 3.20
C MET A 74 3.92 -7.17 1.83
N VAL A 75 2.63 -7.40 1.64
CA VAL A 75 1.93 -7.18 0.36
C VAL A 75 0.66 -6.37 0.60
N GLY A 76 0.57 -5.18 0.01
CA GLY A 76 -0.64 -4.35 0.04
C GLY A 76 -1.65 -4.78 -1.03
N ASP A 77 -2.93 -4.88 -0.66
CA ASP A 77 -4.02 -5.21 -1.58
C ASP A 77 -4.56 -3.97 -2.31
N PHE A 78 -3.78 -3.46 -3.25
CA PHE A 78 -4.10 -2.24 -4.00
C PHE A 78 -5.13 -2.43 -5.12
N ARG A 79 -5.79 -3.59 -5.23
CA ARG A 79 -6.73 -3.87 -6.34
C ARG A 79 -7.85 -2.84 -6.47
N ALA A 80 -8.43 -2.44 -5.33
CA ALA A 80 -9.45 -1.40 -5.30
C ALA A 80 -8.88 -0.06 -5.75
N LEU A 81 -7.75 0.37 -5.16
CA LEU A 81 -7.07 1.62 -5.50
C LEU A 81 -6.72 1.69 -6.99
N ASN A 82 -6.14 0.63 -7.54
CA ASN A 82 -5.71 0.56 -8.93
C ASN A 82 -6.87 0.75 -9.92
N THR A 83 -8.10 0.39 -9.56
CA THR A 83 -9.29 0.60 -10.41
C THR A 83 -9.59 2.10 -10.59
N TYR A 84 -9.19 2.91 -9.61
CA TYR A 84 -9.43 4.34 -9.56
C TYR A 84 -8.19 5.18 -9.84
N THR A 85 -7.03 4.57 -10.04
CA THR A 85 -5.79 5.26 -10.40
C THR A 85 -5.71 5.43 -11.92
N VAL A 86 -5.46 6.65 -12.39
CA VAL A 86 -5.18 6.90 -13.80
C VAL A 86 -3.85 6.22 -14.16
N PRO A 87 -3.81 5.33 -15.19
CA PRO A 87 -2.57 4.67 -15.59
C PRO A 87 -1.49 5.65 -16.01
N ASP A 88 -0.24 5.32 -15.71
CA ASP A 88 0.92 6.10 -16.15
C ASP A 88 0.99 6.19 -17.68
N ARG A 89 1.43 7.36 -18.18
CA ARG A 89 1.64 7.65 -19.60
C ARG A 89 2.83 6.88 -20.18
N TYR A 90 3.71 6.32 -19.35
CA TYR A 90 4.84 5.49 -19.78
C TYR A 90 4.62 4.01 -19.41
N PRO A 91 3.81 3.27 -20.17
CA PRO A 91 3.59 1.85 -19.90
C PRO A 91 4.88 1.07 -20.09
N ILE A 92 5.15 0.12 -19.20
CA ILE A 92 6.28 -0.81 -19.32
C ILE A 92 6.13 -1.55 -20.67
N PRO A 93 7.11 -1.42 -21.59
CA PRO A 93 7.01 -2.06 -22.90
C PRO A 93 6.96 -3.57 -22.74
N ARG A 94 5.99 -4.21 -23.41
CA ARG A 94 5.95 -5.66 -23.49
C ARG A 94 6.98 -6.10 -24.53
N ILE A 95 8.15 -6.53 -24.07
CA ILE A 95 9.11 -7.23 -24.94
C ILE A 95 8.45 -8.56 -25.32
N LYS A 96 8.16 -8.73 -26.61
CA LYS A 96 7.75 -10.01 -27.20
C LYS A 96 8.97 -10.76 -27.69
#